data_AF-A0AA42RA56-F1
#
_entry.id   AF-A0AA42RA56-F1
#
_cell.length_a   1.000
_cell.length_b   1.000
_cell.length_c   1.000
_cell.angle_alpha   90.00
_cell.angle_beta   90.00
_cell.angle_gamma   90.00
#
_symmetry.space_group_name_H-M   'P 1'
#
loop_
_entity.id
_entity.type
_entity.pdbx_description
1 polymer ?
#
loop_
_entity_poly.entity_id
_entity_poly.type
_entity_poly.pdbx_seq_one_letter_code
_entity_poly.pdbx_strand_id
1 'polypeptide(L)'
;MKTEITFDWRKRNIKEPILAVCYAVRLGYTSRDQLLRALPQFSKSRILLALDALFSANMIDLNMGMLCINSDMAIVEELIGKPIVLPILVAEDEDKTKLIRSIIINLGLNNPAGVETLLKATVN
;
A
#
# COMPACT_ATOMS: atom_id res chain seq x y z
N MET A 1 29.50 -2.22 6.16
CA MET A 1 28.28 -1.56 5.64
C MET A 1 27.15 -2.58 5.66
N LYS A 2 25.93 -2.16 6.00
CA LYS A 2 24.74 -3.02 5.92
C LYS A 2 23.87 -2.44 4.82
N THR A 3 23.33 -3.30 3.97
CA THR A 3 22.34 -2.89 2.96
C THR A 3 20.96 -3.04 3.58
N GLU A 4 20.13 -2.00 3.50
CA GLU A 4 18.78 -2.00 4.05
C GLU A 4 17.77 -1.59 2.99
N ILE A 5 16.64 -2.28 2.93
CA ILE A 5 15.49 -1.86 2.12
C ILE A 5 14.42 -1.24 3.03
N THR A 6 13.96 -0.05 2.64
CA THR A 6 12.89 0.69 3.32
C THR A 6 11.72 0.92 2.37
N PHE A 7 10.50 0.85 2.90
CA PHE A 7 9.27 1.11 2.15
C PHE A 7 8.55 2.34 2.71
N ASP A 8 8.22 3.27 1.82
CA ASP A 8 7.50 4.51 2.11
C ASP A 8 6.25 4.63 1.26
N TRP A 9 5.23 5.36 1.73
CA TRP A 9 4.10 5.72 0.88
C TRP A 9 4.55 6.64 -0.26
N ARG A 10 4.23 6.26 -1.50
CA ARG A 10 4.54 7.07 -2.69
C ARG A 10 3.87 8.45 -2.62
N LYS A 11 2.63 8.51 -2.11
CA LYS A 11 1.89 9.75 -1.88
C LYS A 11 1.62 9.92 -0.38
N ARG A 12 2.56 10.56 0.33
CA ARG A 12 2.50 10.73 1.80
C ARG A 12 1.25 11.47 2.29
N ASN A 13 0.70 12.39 1.48
CA ASN A 13 -0.46 13.21 1.83
C ASN A 13 -1.82 12.49 1.81
N ILE A 14 -1.88 11.28 1.24
CA ILE A 14 -3.10 10.46 1.18
C ILE A 14 -2.98 9.16 1.98
N LYS A 15 -1.88 8.97 2.72
CA LYS A 15 -1.64 7.80 3.57
C LYS A 15 -2.78 7.58 4.55
N GLU A 16 -3.11 8.59 5.36
CA GLU A 16 -4.08 8.47 6.44
C GLU A 16 -5.49 8.18 5.89
N PRO A 17 -5.95 8.87 4.82
CA PRO A 17 -7.17 8.48 4.11
C PRO A 17 -7.18 7.04 3.59
N ILE A 18 -6.08 6.55 2.99
CA ILE A 18 -5.99 5.16 2.47
C ILE A 18 -6.20 4.16 3.61
N LEU A 19 -5.43 4.31 4.69
CA LEU A 19 -5.52 3.41 5.85
C LEU A 19 -6.91 3.45 6.47
N ALA A 20 -7.49 4.64 6.64
CA ALA A 20 -8.81 4.80 7.21
C ALA A 20 -9.90 4.14 6.36
N VAL A 21 -9.82 4.26 5.03
CA VAL A 21 -10.74 3.56 4.11
C VAL A 21 -10.56 2.04 4.24
N CYS A 22 -9.33 1.53 4.26
CA CYS A 22 -9.08 0.10 4.45
C CYS A 22 -9.69 -0.43 5.75
N TYR A 23 -9.50 0.26 6.86
CA TYR A 23 -10.09 -0.14 8.14
C TYR A 23 -11.62 -0.04 8.13
N ALA A 24 -12.20 1.03 7.57
CA ALA A 24 -13.64 1.18 7.49
C ALA A 24 -14.28 0.06 6.64
N VAL A 25 -13.68 -0.28 5.49
CA VAL A 25 -14.18 -1.38 4.65
C VAL A 25 -14.07 -2.73 5.37
N ARG A 26 -12.97 -3.00 6.08
CA ARG A 26 -12.82 -4.21 6.91
C ARG A 26 -13.86 -4.30 8.04
N LEU A 27 -14.35 -3.16 8.54
CA LEU A 27 -15.43 -3.08 9.53
C LEU A 27 -16.84 -3.17 8.91
N GLY A 28 -16.95 -3.31 7.58
CA GLY A 28 -18.22 -3.49 6.88
C GLY A 28 -18.84 -2.20 6.33
N TYR A 29 -18.13 -1.06 6.35
CA TYR A 29 -18.57 0.15 5.65
C TYR A 29 -18.23 0.06 4.16
N THR A 30 -19.16 -0.49 3.38
CA THR A 30 -18.93 -0.91 1.99
C THR A 30 -19.52 0.04 0.94
N SER A 31 -20.26 1.06 1.34
CA SER A 31 -20.79 2.08 0.43
C SER A 31 -20.16 3.45 0.64
N ARG A 32 -20.21 4.31 -0.39
CA ARG A 32 -19.69 5.68 -0.32
C ARG A 32 -20.31 6.47 0.84
N ASP A 33 -21.62 6.37 1.02
CA ASP A 33 -22.33 7.14 2.05
C ASP A 33 -22.03 6.60 3.45
N GLN A 34 -21.79 5.29 3.58
CA GLN A 34 -21.28 4.69 4.80
C GLN A 34 -19.87 5.17 5.14
N LEU A 35 -18.96 5.18 4.16
CA LEU A 35 -17.60 5.68 4.34
C LEU A 35 -17.57 7.17 4.73
N LEU A 36 -18.38 8.00 4.09
CA LEU A 36 -18.48 9.43 4.42
C LEU A 36 -19.01 9.68 5.85
N ARG A 37 -19.93 8.84 6.33
CA ARG A 37 -20.43 8.91 7.71
C ARG A 37 -19.45 8.36 8.72
N ALA A 38 -18.73 7.28 8.38
CA ALA A 38 -17.76 6.63 9.26
C ALA A 38 -16.44 7.42 9.39
N LEU A 39 -16.11 8.24 8.38
CA LEU A 39 -14.86 8.99 8.31
C LEU A 39 -15.08 10.51 8.19
N PRO A 40 -15.80 11.16 9.14
CA PRO A 40 -16.14 12.58 9.06
C PRO A 40 -14.93 13.52 9.14
N GLN A 41 -13.78 13.03 9.65
CA GLN A 41 -12.53 13.79 9.74
C GLN A 41 -11.86 14.04 8.39
N PHE A 42 -12.25 13.32 7.33
CA PHE A 42 -11.72 13.51 5.99
C PHE A 42 -12.74 14.17 5.09
N SER A 43 -12.28 15.08 4.21
CA SER A 43 -13.14 15.62 3.16
C SER A 43 -13.57 14.51 2.19
N LYS A 44 -14.75 14.68 1.57
CA LYS A 44 -15.22 13.81 0.49
C LYS A 44 -14.16 13.60 -0.59
N SER A 45 -13.46 14.67 -0.97
CA SER A 45 -12.37 14.60 -1.96
C SER A 45 -11.21 13.71 -1.52
N ARG A 46 -10.81 13.75 -0.24
CA ARG A 46 -9.72 12.90 0.28
C ARG A 46 -10.10 11.42 0.31
N ILE A 47 -11.35 11.11 0.67
CA ILE A 47 -11.85 9.73 0.64
C ILE A 47 -11.91 9.21 -0.80
N LEU A 48 -12.37 10.02 -1.76
CA LEU A 48 -12.37 9.63 -3.17
C LEU A 48 -10.95 9.41 -3.71
N LEU A 49 -10.00 10.29 -3.41
CA LEU A 49 -8.60 10.10 -3.81
C LEU A 49 -7.97 8.83 -3.22
N ALA A 50 -8.35 8.47 -2.00
CA ALA A 50 -7.92 7.22 -1.37
C ALA A 50 -8.50 6.00 -2.07
N LEU A 51 -9.80 6.02 -2.37
CA LEU A 51 -10.47 4.96 -3.13
C LEU A 51 -9.85 4.81 -4.52
N ASP A 52 -9.63 5.92 -5.24
CA ASP A 52 -9.00 5.91 -6.56
C ASP A 52 -7.59 5.31 -6.51
N ALA A 53 -6.80 5.64 -5.48
CA ALA A 53 -5.48 5.07 -5.28
C ALA A 53 -5.53 3.56 -5.02
N LEU A 54 -6.47 3.11 -4.17
CA LEU A 54 -6.67 1.68 -3.87
C LEU A 54 -7.17 0.90 -5.10
N PHE A 55 -8.11 1.46 -5.88
CA PHE A 55 -8.60 0.83 -7.11
C PHE A 55 -7.50 0.76 -8.17
N SER A 56 -6.74 1.84 -8.36
CA SER A 56 -5.62 1.87 -9.30
C SER A 56 -4.53 0.87 -8.93
N ALA A 57 -4.33 0.63 -7.64
CA ALA A 57 -3.42 -0.38 -7.12
C ALA A 57 -4.03 -1.79 -7.09
N ASN A 58 -5.30 -1.98 -7.47
CA ASN A 58 -6.03 -3.24 -7.35
C ASN A 58 -5.93 -3.84 -5.92
N MET A 59 -6.06 -2.95 -4.93
CA MET A 59 -6.05 -3.25 -3.48
C MET A 59 -7.43 -3.18 -2.85
N ILE A 60 -8.42 -2.75 -3.63
CA ILE A 60 -9.84 -2.77 -3.30
C ILE A 60 -10.62 -3.25 -4.52
N ASP A 61 -11.63 -4.07 -4.30
CA ASP A 61 -12.51 -4.61 -5.34
C ASP A 61 -13.97 -4.52 -4.91
N LEU A 62 -14.88 -4.62 -5.90
CA LEU A 62 -16.32 -4.67 -5.68
C LEU A 62 -16.78 -6.11 -5.86
N ASN A 63 -17.06 -6.79 -4.74
CA ASN A 63 -17.58 -8.14 -4.74
C ASN A 63 -19.06 -8.13 -4.33
N MET A 64 -19.95 -8.56 -5.24
CA MET A 64 -21.41 -8.59 -5.00
C MET A 64 -21.99 -7.26 -4.49
N GLY A 65 -21.45 -6.12 -4.95
CA GLY A 65 -21.88 -4.79 -4.55
C GLY A 65 -21.29 -4.28 -3.22
N MET A 66 -20.39 -5.04 -2.59
CA MET A 66 -19.65 -4.65 -1.40
C MET A 66 -18.19 -4.38 -1.73
N LEU A 67 -17.63 -3.31 -1.17
CA LEU A 67 -16.18 -3.08 -1.20
C LEU A 67 -15.47 -4.15 -0.37
N CYS A 68 -14.43 -4.75 -0.92
CA CYS A 68 -13.55 -5.70 -0.26
C CYS A 68 -12.10 -5.21 -0.38
N ILE A 69 -11.30 -5.39 0.68
CA ILE A 69 -9.88 -5.04 0.68
C ILE A 69 -9.07 -6.29 0.35
N ASN A 70 -8.12 -6.15 -0.57
CA ASN A 70 -7.20 -7.22 -0.92
C ASN A 70 -6.34 -7.60 0.31
N SER A 71 -6.10 -8.90 0.52
CA SER A 71 -5.28 -9.42 1.63
C SER A 71 -3.86 -8.86 1.63
N ASP A 72 -3.33 -8.51 0.46
CA ASP A 72 -1.99 -7.93 0.30
C ASP A 72 -1.83 -6.61 1.06
N MET A 73 -2.92 -5.90 1.37
CA MET A 73 -2.85 -4.68 2.19
C MET A 73 -2.32 -4.94 3.60
N ALA A 74 -2.46 -6.15 4.14
CA ALA A 74 -1.86 -6.50 5.43
C ALA A 74 -0.31 -6.48 5.35
N ILE A 75 0.25 -6.97 4.25
CA ILE A 75 1.69 -6.94 4.00
C ILE A 75 2.14 -5.49 3.76
N VAL A 76 1.39 -4.71 2.99
CA VAL A 76 1.66 -3.28 2.78
C VAL A 76 1.75 -2.53 4.11
N GLU A 77 0.78 -2.74 5.01
CA GLU A 77 0.78 -2.11 6.34
C GLU A 77 2.00 -2.49 7.18
N GLU A 78 2.45 -3.75 7.11
CA GLU A 78 3.59 -4.27 7.86
C GLU A 78 4.96 -3.78 7.33
N LEU A 79 5.10 -3.58 6.01
CA LEU A 79 6.37 -3.17 5.39
C LEU A 79 6.77 -1.73 5.71
N ILE A 80 5.80 -0.88 6.01
CA ILE A 80 6.03 0.56 6.10
C ILE A 80 6.72 0.92 7.42
N GLY A 81 7.83 1.67 7.31
CA GLY A 81 8.60 2.14 8.47
C GLY A 81 9.43 1.06 9.16
N LYS A 82 9.51 -0.16 8.61
CA LYS A 82 10.39 -1.24 9.09
C LYS A 82 11.52 -1.48 8.07
N PRO A 83 12.75 -1.00 8.33
CA PRO A 83 13.89 -1.34 7.47
C PRO A 83 14.17 -2.84 7.55
N ILE A 84 14.32 -3.47 6.39
CA ILE A 84 14.72 -4.88 6.29
C ILE A 84 16.20 -4.93 5.93
N VAL A 85 17.01 -5.51 6.83
CA VAL A 85 18.44 -5.71 6.58
C VAL A 85 18.61 -6.86 5.59
N LEU A 86 19.29 -6.59 4.48
CA LEU A 86 19.56 -7.57 3.45
C LEU A 86 20.91 -8.27 3.71
N PRO A 87 21.01 -9.60 3.52
CA PRO A 87 22.26 -10.35 3.71
C PRO A 87 23.21 -10.21 2.50
N ILE A 88 23.22 -9.05 1.84
CA ILE A 88 24.01 -8.77 0.64
C ILE A 88 24.58 -7.35 0.70
N LEU A 89 25.72 -7.12 0.04
CA LEU A 89 26.31 -5.79 -0.17
C LEU A 89 25.99 -5.36 -1.60
N VAL A 90 25.18 -4.33 -1.78
CA VAL A 90 24.81 -3.84 -3.12
C VAL A 90 25.82 -2.77 -3.53
N ALA A 91 26.51 -3.00 -4.66
CA ALA A 91 27.63 -2.16 -5.09
C ALA A 91 27.25 -1.08 -6.14
N GLU A 92 26.13 -1.22 -6.87
CA GLU A 92 25.78 -0.33 -7.99
C GLU A 92 24.27 0.03 -8.04
N ASP A 93 23.92 1.20 -8.56
CA ASP A 93 22.53 1.72 -8.60
C ASP A 93 21.62 0.97 -9.58
N GLU A 94 22.13 0.46 -10.70
CA GLU A 94 21.34 -0.31 -11.67
C GLU A 94 20.84 -1.65 -11.08
N ASP A 95 21.62 -2.23 -10.17
CA ASP A 95 21.25 -3.46 -9.46
C ASP A 95 20.18 -3.22 -8.40
N LYS A 96 20.09 -2.01 -7.82
CA LYS A 96 19.09 -1.69 -6.79
C LYS A 96 17.66 -1.83 -7.32
N THR A 97 17.39 -1.38 -8.55
CA THR A 97 16.02 -1.44 -9.11
C THR A 97 15.59 -2.88 -9.36
N LYS A 98 16.48 -3.70 -9.92
CA LYS A 98 16.21 -5.14 -10.13
C LYS A 98 16.04 -5.87 -8.79
N LEU A 99 16.89 -5.56 -7.83
CA LEU A 99 16.84 -6.12 -6.48
C LEU A 99 15.52 -5.78 -5.78
N ILE A 100 15.09 -4.51 -5.79
CA ILE A 100 13.81 -4.07 -5.22
C ILE A 100 12.66 -4.89 -5.81
N ARG A 101 12.60 -4.99 -7.13
CA ARG A 101 11.53 -5.73 -7.81
C ARG A 101 11.55 -7.21 -7.44
N SER A 102 12.73 -7.82 -7.42
CA SER A 102 12.89 -9.22 -6.96
C SER A 102 12.44 -9.40 -5.52
N ILE A 103 12.75 -8.47 -4.62
CA ILE A 103 12.27 -8.54 -3.23
C ILE A 103 10.75 -8.48 -3.21
N ILE A 104 10.13 -7.49 -3.87
CA ILE A 104 8.67 -7.31 -3.87
C ILE A 104 7.94 -8.54 -4.41
N ILE A 105 8.41 -9.14 -5.50
CA ILE A 105 7.83 -10.37 -6.08
C ILE A 105 7.91 -11.54 -5.08
N ASN A 106 8.96 -11.61 -4.26
CA ASN A 106 9.19 -12.70 -3.32
C ASN A 106 8.63 -12.45 -1.90
N LEU A 107 7.95 -11.33 -1.66
CA LEU A 107 7.30 -11.04 -0.37
C LEU A 107 5.97 -11.81 -0.14
N GLY A 108 5.57 -12.67 -1.07
CA GLY A 108 4.33 -13.44 -0.98
C GLY A 108 3.06 -12.63 -1.29
N LEU A 109 3.20 -11.56 -2.06
CA LEU A 109 2.10 -10.73 -2.55
C LEU A 109 1.39 -11.40 -3.72
N ASN A 110 0.05 -11.37 -3.75
CA ASN A 110 -0.73 -11.81 -4.90
C ASN A 110 -0.68 -10.78 -6.05
N ASN A 111 -0.51 -9.51 -5.71
CA ASN A 111 -0.46 -8.36 -6.61
C ASN A 111 0.76 -7.45 -6.30
N PRO A 112 1.98 -7.86 -6.70
CA PRO A 112 3.20 -7.06 -6.54
C PRO A 112 3.11 -5.67 -7.18
N ALA A 113 2.50 -5.56 -8.36
CA ALA A 113 2.40 -4.30 -9.11
C ALA A 113 1.52 -3.25 -8.40
N GLY A 114 0.48 -3.71 -7.73
CA GLY A 114 -0.35 -2.87 -6.88
C GLY A 114 0.42 -2.26 -5.72
N VAL A 115 1.28 -3.06 -5.08
CA VAL A 115 2.15 -2.57 -3.99
C VAL A 115 3.14 -1.53 -4.49
N GLU A 116 3.76 -1.72 -5.65
CA GLU A 116 4.65 -0.74 -6.28
C GLU A 116 3.95 0.59 -6.65
N THR A 117 2.63 0.54 -6.82
CA THR A 117 1.81 1.73 -7.09
C THR A 117 1.56 2.54 -5.81
N LEU A 118 1.40 1.88 -4.67
CA LEU A 118 1.16 2.53 -3.37
C LEU A 118 2.47 2.92 -2.66
N LEU A 119 3.50 2.09 -2.78
CA LEU A 119 4.75 2.20 -2.04
C LEU A 119 5.91 2.57 -2.95
N LYS A 120 6.89 3.26 -2.37
CA LYS A 120 8.21 3.50 -2.90
C LYS A 120 9.20 2.73 -2.03
N ALA A 121 9.88 1.76 -2.64
CA ALA A 121 11.00 1.08 -2.00
C ALA A 121 12.31 1.86 -2.27
N THR A 122 13.24 1.81 -1.31
CA THR A 122 14.57 2.41 -1.43
C THR A 122 15.57 1.50 -0.74
N VAL A 123 16.70 1.25 -1.41
CA VAL A 123 17.81 0.44 -0.88
C VAL A 123 18.95 1.39 -0.51
N ASN A 124 19.36 1.37 0.76
CA ASN A 124 20.41 2.18 1.35
C ASN A 124 21.62 1.32 1.73
#